data_AF-A0A969UX16-F1
#
_entry.id   AF-A0A969UX16-F1
#
_cell.length_a   1.000
_cell.length_b   1.000
_cell.length_c   1.000
_cell.angle_alpha   90.00
_cell.angle_beta   90.00
_cell.angle_gamma   90.00
#
_symmetry.space_group_name_H-M   'P 1'
#
loop_
_entity.id
_entity.type
_entity.pdbx_description
1 polymer ?
#
loop_
_entity_poly.entity_id
_entity_poly.type
_entity_poly.pdbx_seq_one_letter_code
_entity_poly.pdbx_strand_id
1 'polypeptide(L)' 'MRYRVVVEANGDRIQDLIRSIVPNAFLTQERGQSMMQVGAFSDRDNAESAVRMLNQNGLRAIIRNIR' A
#
# COMPACT_ATOMS: atom_id res chain seq x y z
N MET A 1 14.68 1.01 -6.62
CA MET A 1 13.65 0.74 -5.58
C MET A 1 13.71 -0.75 -5.26
N ARG A 2 13.60 -1.14 -3.99
CA ARG A 2 13.66 -2.56 -3.56
C ARG A 2 12.38 -3.00 -2.86
N TYR A 3 11.65 -2.07 -2.28
CA TYR A 3 10.44 -2.33 -1.52
C TYR A 3 9.27 -1.59 -2.15
N ARG A 4 8.09 -2.18 -2.08
CA ARG A 4 6.83 -1.50 -2.30
C ARG A 4 5.91 -1.75 -1.11
N VAL A 5 5.06 -0.78 -0.81
CA VAL A 5 4.01 -0.93 0.18
C VAL A 5 2.70 -1.09 -0.56
N VAL A 6 1.94 -2.12 -0.19
CA VAL A 6 0.62 -2.41 -0.75
C VAL A 6 -0.40 -2.53 0.38
N VAL A 7 -1.65 -2.17 0.09
CA VAL A 7 -2.77 -2.21 1.03
C VAL A 7 -3.86 -3.10 0.43
N GLU A 8 -4.49 -3.94 1.26
CA GLU A 8 -5.67 -4.71 0.85
C GLU A 8 -6.81 -3.76 0.45
N ALA A 9 -7.35 -3.92 -0.77
CA ALA A 9 -8.29 -2.97 -1.36
C ALA A 9 -9.51 -3.67 -1.98
N ASN A 10 -10.25 -4.41 -1.15
CA ASN A 10 -11.45 -5.13 -1.57
C ASN A 10 -12.66 -4.19 -1.73
N GLY A 11 -12.87 -3.70 -2.95
CA GLY A 11 -14.03 -2.89 -3.35
C GLY A 11 -13.75 -1.39 -3.46
N ASP A 12 -14.66 -0.65 -4.08
CA ASP A 12 -14.40 0.73 -4.48
C ASP A 12 -14.31 1.71 -3.30
N ARG A 13 -15.14 1.51 -2.26
CA ARG A 13 -15.12 2.37 -1.06
C ARG A 13 -13.77 2.40 -0.35
N ILE A 14 -13.13 1.23 -0.20
CA ILE A 14 -11.82 1.17 0.45
C ILE A 14 -10.73 1.75 -0.45
N GLN A 15 -10.85 1.59 -1.77
CA GLN A 15 -9.93 2.22 -2.71
C GLN A 15 -9.98 3.75 -2.62
N ASP A 16 -11.19 4.32 -2.57
CA ASP A 16 -11.38 5.77 -2.44
C ASP A 16 -10.85 6.30 -1.11
N LEU A 17 -11.03 5.56 -0.01
CA LEU A 17 -10.41 5.90 1.28
C LEU A 17 -8.88 5.88 1.20
N ILE A 18 -8.29 4.87 0.54
CA ILE A 18 -6.84 4.83 0.38
C ILE A 18 -6.36 5.99 -0.48
N ARG A 19 -7.09 6.39 -1.54
CA ARG A 19 -6.75 7.56 -2.37
C ARG A 19 -6.90 8.89 -1.62
N SER A 20 -7.80 8.99 -0.65
CA SER A 20 -7.93 10.22 0.14
C SER A 20 -6.74 10.42 1.09
N ILE A 21 -6.13 9.32 1.57
CA ILE A 21 -4.94 9.34 2.44
C ILE A 21 -3.65 9.41 1.61
N VAL A 22 -3.59 8.66 0.51
CA VAL A 22 -2.44 8.55 -0.40
C VAL A 22 -2.91 8.82 -1.85
N PRO A 23 -2.91 10.08 -2.30
CA PRO A 23 -3.50 10.47 -3.59
C PRO A 23 -2.89 9.79 -4.82
N ASN A 24 -1.61 9.41 -4.73
CA ASN A 24 -0.90 8.72 -5.82
C ASN A 24 -1.02 7.18 -5.73
N ALA A 25 -1.84 6.65 -4.84
CA ALA A 25 -2.06 5.22 -4.74
C ALA A 25 -2.85 4.70 -5.93
N PHE A 26 -2.42 3.56 -6.48
CA PHE A 26 -3.03 2.97 -7.66
C PHE A 26 -3.36 1.50 -7.46
N LEU A 27 -4.43 1.05 -8.12
CA LEU A 27 -4.89 -0.33 -8.07
C LEU A 27 -3.86 -1.26 -8.72
N THR A 28 -3.59 -2.38 -8.07
CA THR A 28 -2.75 -3.46 -8.57
C THR A 28 -3.36 -4.81 -8.21
N GLN A 29 -2.92 -5.86 -8.87
CA GLN A 29 -3.31 -7.22 -8.52
C GLN A 29 -2.08 -7.97 -8.03
N GLU A 30 -2.19 -8.59 -6.85
CA GLU A 30 -1.19 -9.53 -6.35
C GLU A 30 -1.83 -10.89 -6.14
N ARG A 31 -1.35 -11.91 -6.88
CA ARG A 31 -1.83 -13.31 -6.74
C ARG A 31 -3.37 -13.44 -6.83
N GLY A 32 -3.99 -12.64 -7.69
CA GLY A 32 -5.45 -12.62 -7.88
C GLY A 32 -6.24 -11.81 -6.82
N GLN A 33 -5.56 -11.15 -5.88
CA GLN A 33 -6.18 -10.25 -4.90
C GLN A 33 -6.03 -8.79 -5.33
N SER A 34 -7.10 -8.01 -5.16
CA SER A 34 -7.08 -6.57 -5.42
C SER A 34 -6.38 -5.84 -4.28
N MET A 35 -5.29 -5.16 -4.62
CA MET A 35 -4.46 -4.40 -3.69
C MET A 35 -4.28 -2.99 -4.24
N MET A 36 -3.89 -2.05 -3.39
CA MET A 36 -3.42 -0.74 -3.85
C MET A 36 -1.96 -0.55 -3.49
N GLN A 37 -1.12 -0.22 -4.48
CA GLN A 37 0.24 0.20 -4.23
C GLN A 37 0.24 1.67 -3.85
N VAL A 38 0.81 1.98 -2.69
CA VAL A 38 0.79 3.32 -2.08
C VAL A 38 2.17 3.98 -2.08
N GLY A 39 3.22 3.23 -2.42
CA GLY A 39 4.56 3.76 -2.55
C GLY A 39 5.60 2.71 -2.91
N ALA A 40 6.73 3.19 -3.43
CA ALA A 40 7.92 2.40 -3.71
C ALA A 40 9.12 3.05 -3.02
N PHE A 41 9.93 2.23 -2.36
CA PHE A 41 10.98 2.67 -1.45
C PHE A 41 12.30 1.94 -1.78
N SER A 42 13.42 2.65 -1.68
CA SER A 42 14.77 2.08 -1.73
C SER A 42 15.21 1.55 -0.37
N ASP A 43 14.68 2.14 0.70
CA ASP A 43 15.02 1.90 2.10
C ASP A 43 13.89 1.17 2.83
N ARG A 44 14.25 0.22 3.72
CA ARG A 44 13.29 -0.62 4.42
C ARG A 44 12.58 0.12 5.55
N ASP A 45 13.28 1.01 6.25
CA ASP A 45 12.73 1.74 7.41
C ASP A 45 11.70 2.78 6.95
N ASN A 46 11.91 3.39 5.78
CA ASN A 46 10.92 4.24 5.13
C ASN A 46 9.66 3.47 4.74
N ALA A 47 9.81 2.26 4.18
CA ALA A 47 8.68 1.40 3.86
C ALA A 47 7.90 0.97 5.12
N GLU A 48 8.60 0.66 6.22
CA GLU A 48 7.97 0.33 7.49
C GLU A 48 7.25 1.52 8.11
N SER A 49 7.81 2.72 8.00
CA SER A 49 7.15 3.95 8.47
C SER A 49 5.82 4.18 7.74
N ALA A 50 5.79 3.97 6.42
CA ALA A 50 4.56 4.04 5.64
C ALA A 50 3.53 2.98 6.08
N VAL A 51 3.97 1.74 6.33
CA VAL A 51 3.09 0.68 6.85
C VAL A 51 2.51 1.04 8.21
N ARG A 52 3.32 1.57 9.14
CA ARG A 52 2.85 1.99 10.46
C ARG A 52 1.78 3.07 10.36
N MET A 53 2.02 4.11 9.54
CA MET A 53 1.06 5.18 9.32
C MET A 53 -0.27 4.65 8.78
N LEU A 54 -0.24 3.76 7.77
CA LEU A 54 -1.45 3.19 7.18
C LEU A 54 -2.21 2.28 8.15
N ASN A 55 -1.48 1.44 8.90
CA ASN A 55 -2.08 0.59 9.93
C ASN A 55 -2.75 1.40 11.04
N GLN A 56 -2.17 2.55 11.42
CA GLN A 56 -2.79 3.48 12.38
C GLN A 56 -4.09 4.10 11.86
N ASN A 57 -4.27 4.18 10.54
CA ASN A 57 -5.51 4.59 9.89
C ASN A 57 -6.47 3.42 9.64
N GLY A 58 -6.23 2.25 10.25
CA GLY A 58 -7.06 1.05 10.09
C GLY A 58 -6.90 0.35 8.74
N LEU A 59 -5.91 0.75 7.92
CA LEU A 59 -5.64 0.15 6.63
C LEU A 59 -4.60 -0.95 6.77
N ARG A 60 -4.87 -2.14 6.25
CA ARG A 60 -3.93 -3.27 6.32
C ARG A 60 -2.85 -3.14 5.25
N ALA A 61 -1.73 -2.54 5.64
CA ALA A 61 -0.57 -2.33 4.77
C ALA A 61 0.52 -3.39 4.99
N ILE A 62 1.19 -3.81 3.91
CA ILE A 62 2.27 -4.80 3.95
C ILE A 62 3.40 -4.41 2.98
N ILE A 63 4.64 -4.76 3.35
CA ILE A 63 5.82 -4.58 2.50
C ILE A 63 5.94 -5.78 1.56
N ARG A 64 6.34 -5.51 0.31
CA ARG A 64 6.76 -6.49 -0.68
C ARG A 64 8.11 -6.11 -1.24
N ASN A 65 8.91 -7.12 -1.57
CA ASN A 65 10.14 -6.92 -2.33
C ASN A 65 9.80 -6.83 -3.81
N ILE A 66 10.41 -5.86 -4.49
CA ILE A 66 10.42 -5.77 -5.94
C ILE A 66 11.53 -6.73 -6.38
N ARG A 67 11.13 -7.87 -6.97
CA ARG A 67 12.05 -8.84 -7.56
C ARG A 67 12.30 -8.52 -9.01
#